data_AF-A0A2D6P465-F1
#
_entry.id   AF-A0A2D6P465-F1
#
_cell.length_a   1.000
_cell.length_b   1.000
_cell.length_c   1.000
_cell.angle_alpha   90.00
_cell.angle_beta   90.00
_cell.angle_gamma   90.00
#
_symmetry.space_group_name_H-M   'P 1'
#
loop_
_entity.id
_entity.type
_entity.pdbx_description
1 polymer ?
#
loop_
_entity_poly.entity_id
_entity_poly.type
_entity_poly.pdbx_seq_one_letter_code
_entity_poly.pdbx_strand_id
1 'polypeptide(L)'
;MDKKKIIFGSIIIFLMVSSVLGFILPYGNDSSGNNGNSVNVNGVEIQQANNGLWFVDRNGVQVVFSYLPDTLVDIIVPEFSFFTDKMYIIFDPEDNDESFNFLMQKTAVGLTSLSIRPVFACSGEENCDLDIPVRDCNSDAIYLKKDNQSESYIDNKCLVLQGDDIELDRYIDKLNYRFLGIE
;
A
#
# COMPACT_ATOMS: atom_id res chain seq x y z
N MET A 1 10.21 35.34 -53.67
CA MET A 1 9.68 34.31 -52.76
C MET A 1 8.17 34.32 -52.82
N ASP A 2 7.56 33.20 -53.20
CA ASP A 2 6.11 33.11 -53.40
C ASP A 2 5.39 33.36 -52.08
N LYS A 3 4.60 34.44 -51.98
CA LYS A 3 3.87 34.84 -50.77
C LYS A 3 3.05 33.70 -50.16
N LYS A 4 2.60 32.76 -51.00
CA LYS A 4 1.86 31.54 -50.60
C LYS A 4 2.70 30.54 -49.79
N LYS A 5 4.00 30.43 -50.07
CA LYS A 5 4.91 29.51 -49.36
C LYS A 5 5.27 30.01 -47.95
N ILE A 6 5.35 31.33 -47.77
CA ILE A 6 5.62 31.96 -46.47
C ILE A 6 4.41 31.80 -45.54
N ILE A 7 3.18 31.96 -46.06
CA ILE A 7 1.95 31.77 -45.27
C ILE A 7 1.82 30.33 -44.78
N PHE A 8 2.12 29.35 -45.66
CA PHE A 8 2.05 27.94 -45.28
C PHE A 8 3.08 27.56 -44.20
N GLY A 9 4.30 28.11 -44.27
CA GLY A 9 5.32 27.90 -43.24
C GLY A 9 4.93 28.47 -41.88
N SER A 10 4.31 29.66 -41.86
CA SER A 10 3.87 30.30 -40.61
C SER A 10 2.78 29.50 -39.89
N ILE A 11 1.87 28.86 -40.62
CA ILE A 11 0.80 28.04 -40.04
C ILE A 11 1.37 26.80 -39.34
N ILE A 12 2.36 26.15 -39.96
CA ILE A 12 2.99 24.94 -39.40
C ILE A 12 3.75 25.27 -38.11
N ILE A 13 4.50 26.38 -38.09
CA ILE A 13 5.22 26.84 -36.89
C ILE A 13 4.23 27.17 -35.76
N PHE A 14 3.13 27.86 -36.08
CA PHE A 14 2.10 28.18 -35.09
C PHE A 14 1.48 26.91 -34.47
N LEU A 15 1.21 25.89 -35.28
CA LEU A 15 0.69 24.59 -34.82
C LEU A 15 1.65 23.86 -33.87
N MET A 16 2.96 23.89 -34.15
CA MET A 16 3.98 23.28 -33.30
C MET A 16 4.16 24.03 -31.97
N VAL A 17 3.95 25.35 -31.94
CA VAL A 17 4.06 26.14 -30.71
C VAL A 17 2.77 26.04 -29.88
N SER A 18 1.59 26.00 -30.50
CA SER A 18 0.32 25.88 -29.78
C SER A 18 0.16 24.55 -29.05
N SER A 19 0.79 23.46 -29.52
CA SER A 19 0.73 22.17 -28.84
C SER A 19 1.48 22.15 -27.50
N VAL A 20 2.48 23.01 -27.32
CA VAL A 20 3.25 23.09 -26.08
C VAL A 20 2.63 24.07 -25.08
N LEU A 21 1.91 25.10 -25.56
CA LEU A 21 1.24 26.07 -24.70
C LEU A 21 0.11 25.45 -23.86
N GLY A 22 -0.47 24.33 -24.28
CA GLY A 22 -1.43 23.57 -23.47
C GLY A 22 -0.83 22.91 -22.22
N PHE A 23 0.50 22.71 -22.18
CA PHE A 23 1.20 22.10 -21.05
C PHE A 23 1.66 23.12 -19.99
N ILE A 24 1.69 24.42 -20.33
CA ILE A 24 2.28 25.48 -19.49
C ILE A 24 1.21 26.28 -18.73
N LEU A 25 -0.07 26.16 -19.08
CA LEU A 25 -1.13 26.73 -18.25
C LEU A 25 -1.26 25.87 -16.99
N PRO A 26 -0.88 26.37 -15.80
CA PRO A 26 -1.25 25.70 -14.57
C PRO A 26 -2.78 25.81 -14.52
N TYR A 27 -3.45 24.68 -14.60
CA TYR A 27 -4.87 24.58 -14.24
C TYR A 27 -4.97 25.01 -12.77
N GLY A 28 -5.24 26.31 -12.60
CA GLY A 28 -5.45 26.92 -11.31
C GLY A 28 -6.76 26.42 -10.75
N ASN A 29 -6.64 25.58 -9.72
CA ASN A 29 -7.39 25.72 -8.48
C ASN A 29 -8.92 25.84 -8.61
N ASP A 30 -9.56 24.83 -9.20
CA ASP A 30 -10.94 24.51 -8.85
C ASP A 30 -10.94 23.75 -7.52
N SER A 31 -10.85 24.51 -6.42
CA SER A 31 -11.33 24.11 -5.11
C SER A 31 -12.87 24.11 -5.13
N SER A 32 -13.50 23.30 -5.96
CA SER A 32 -14.94 23.04 -5.90
C SER A 32 -15.34 21.91 -6.84
N GLY A 33 -15.41 20.69 -6.30
CA GLY A 33 -16.00 19.59 -7.05
C GLY A 33 -15.39 18.22 -6.80
N ASN A 34 -15.23 17.80 -5.55
CA ASN A 34 -15.54 16.41 -5.25
C ASN A 34 -15.92 16.26 -3.79
N ASN A 35 -17.15 15.79 -3.56
CA ASN A 35 -17.57 15.16 -2.32
C ASN A 35 -16.84 13.81 -2.18
N GLY A 36 -15.50 13.84 -2.14
CA GLY A 36 -14.72 12.72 -1.65
C GLY A 36 -14.80 12.78 -0.14
N ASN A 37 -15.37 11.75 0.50
CA ASN A 37 -15.40 11.68 1.95
C ASN A 37 -13.95 11.58 2.45
N SER A 38 -13.37 12.69 2.90
CA SER A 38 -12.07 12.73 3.57
C SER A 38 -12.30 12.74 5.08
N VAL A 39 -11.55 11.91 5.81
CA VAL A 39 -11.57 11.90 7.27
C VAL A 39 -10.17 12.28 7.76
N ASN A 40 -10.09 13.24 8.69
CA ASN A 40 -8.83 13.61 9.32
C ASN A 40 -8.66 12.81 10.61
N VAL A 41 -7.63 11.97 10.67
CA VAL A 41 -7.27 11.18 11.86
C VAL A 41 -5.86 11.55 12.27
N ASN A 42 -5.70 12.08 13.49
CA ASN A 42 -4.42 12.50 14.06
C ASN A 42 -3.58 13.41 13.15
N GLY A 43 -4.24 14.30 12.41
CA GLY A 43 -3.58 15.26 11.51
C GLY A 43 -3.24 14.69 10.12
N VAL A 44 -3.57 13.43 9.86
CA VAL A 44 -3.44 12.79 8.55
C VAL A 44 -4.81 12.76 7.87
N GLU A 45 -4.86 13.26 6.64
CA GLU A 45 -6.06 13.23 5.81
C GLU A 45 -6.15 11.88 5.07
N ILE A 46 -7.16 11.10 5.41
CA ILE A 46 -7.49 9.82 4.78
C ILE A 46 -8.59 10.07 3.76
N GLN A 47 -8.37 9.71 2.51
CA GLN A 47 -9.31 9.94 1.42
C GLN A 47 -10.04 8.64 1.07
N GLN A 48 -11.34 8.72 0.80
CA GLN A 48 -12.11 7.57 0.33
C GLN A 48 -12.05 7.47 -1.20
N ALA A 49 -11.70 6.29 -1.71
CA ALA A 49 -11.82 5.94 -3.12
C ALA A 49 -13.25 5.51 -3.47
N ASN A 50 -13.58 5.54 -4.76
CA ASN A 50 -14.92 5.21 -5.26
C ASN A 50 -15.39 3.77 -4.95
N ASN A 51 -14.46 2.88 -4.61
CA ASN A 51 -14.74 1.49 -4.24
C ASN A 51 -14.96 1.28 -2.73
N GLY A 52 -15.00 2.36 -1.95
CA GLY A 52 -15.21 2.32 -0.50
C GLY A 52 -13.93 2.09 0.31
N LEU A 53 -12.78 1.85 -0.34
CA LEU A 53 -11.49 1.78 0.33
C LEU A 53 -11.01 3.18 0.71
N TRP A 54 -10.17 3.23 1.73
CA TRP A 54 -9.52 4.44 2.22
C TRP A 54 -8.06 4.43 1.79
N PHE A 55 -7.46 5.59 1.58
CA PHE A 55 -6.03 5.66 1.31
C PHE A 55 -5.39 6.91 1.87
N VAL A 56 -4.08 6.80 2.11
CA VAL A 56 -3.20 7.90 2.51
C VAL A 56 -2.02 7.92 1.56
N ASP A 57 -1.69 9.10 1.02
CA ASP A 57 -0.42 9.31 0.31
C ASP A 57 0.61 9.83 1.30
N ARG A 58 1.70 9.07 1.50
CA ARG A 58 2.85 9.52 2.26
C ARG A 58 4.11 9.38 1.41
N ASN A 59 4.71 10.51 1.06
CA ASN A 59 5.92 10.58 0.24
C ASN A 59 5.80 9.86 -1.11
N GLY A 60 4.61 9.88 -1.73
CA GLY A 60 4.35 9.21 -3.02
C GLY A 60 4.11 7.71 -2.90
N VAL A 61 4.02 7.17 -1.67
CA VAL A 61 3.54 5.80 -1.41
C VAL A 61 2.08 5.90 -0.96
N GLN A 62 1.18 5.33 -1.76
CA GLN A 62 -0.23 5.23 -1.43
C GLN A 62 -0.46 3.97 -0.59
N VAL A 63 -0.82 4.14 0.68
CA VAL A 63 -1.23 3.04 1.55
C VAL A 63 -2.74 2.97 1.55
N VAL A 64 -3.28 1.79 1.26
CA VAL A 64 -4.73 1.54 1.16
C VAL A 64 -5.21 0.84 2.42
N PHE A 65 -6.40 1.18 2.89
CA PHE A 65 -7.06 0.62 4.07
C PHE A 65 -8.50 0.22 3.75
N SER A 66 -8.96 -0.83 4.39
CA SER A 66 -10.33 -1.32 4.32
C SER A 66 -11.15 -0.78 5.50
N TYR A 67 -10.50 -0.58 6.64
CA TYR A 67 -11.08 -0.18 7.91
C TYR A 67 -10.49 1.15 8.41
N LEU A 68 -11.31 1.98 9.06
CA LEU A 68 -10.84 3.19 9.74
C LEU A 68 -10.26 2.86 11.12
N PRO A 69 -9.34 3.67 11.66
CA PRO A 69 -8.73 3.41 12.97
C PRO A 69 -9.73 3.18 14.10
N ASP A 70 -10.83 3.96 14.12
CA ASP A 70 -11.90 3.85 15.12
C ASP A 70 -12.63 2.49 15.11
N THR A 71 -12.54 1.73 14.01
CA THR A 71 -13.16 0.41 13.87
C THR A 71 -12.24 -0.74 14.27
N LEU A 72 -10.99 -0.44 14.65
CA LEU A 72 -9.94 -1.41 14.99
C LEU A 72 -9.52 -1.33 16.46
N VAL A 73 -10.36 -0.77 17.34
CA VAL A 73 -10.05 -0.56 18.77
C VAL A 73 -9.92 -1.88 19.54
N ASP A 74 -10.65 -2.92 19.11
CA ASP A 74 -10.62 -4.28 19.64
C ASP A 74 -9.44 -5.11 19.12
N ILE A 75 -8.80 -4.67 18.03
CA ILE A 75 -7.66 -5.36 17.42
C ILE A 75 -6.38 -5.00 18.17
N ILE A 76 -5.88 -5.97 18.92
CA ILE A 76 -4.61 -5.86 19.63
C ILE A 76 -3.54 -6.44 18.72
N VAL A 77 -2.50 -5.65 18.42
CA VAL A 77 -1.25 -6.11 17.80
C VAL A 77 -0.13 -5.86 18.84
N PRO A 78 0.71 -6.85 19.18
CA PRO A 78 1.79 -6.66 20.14
C PRO A 78 2.79 -5.61 19.65
N GLU A 79 3.42 -4.92 20.59
CA GLU A 79 4.55 -4.04 20.28
C GLU A 79 5.76 -4.87 19.84
N PHE A 80 6.42 -4.45 18.77
CA PHE A 80 7.62 -5.10 18.25
C PHE A 80 8.63 -4.08 17.74
N SER A 81 9.91 -4.46 17.72
CA SER A 81 11.03 -3.54 17.45
C SER A 81 12.05 -4.07 16.44
N PHE A 82 11.75 -5.16 15.76
CA PHE A 82 12.63 -5.75 14.75
C PHE A 82 12.48 -5.02 13.41
N PHE A 83 13.14 -3.87 13.29
CA PHE A 83 13.21 -3.09 12.06
C PHE A 83 14.63 -3.14 11.49
N THR A 84 14.87 -4.09 10.60
CA THR A 84 16.08 -4.16 9.77
C THR A 84 15.83 -3.53 8.39
N ASP A 85 16.86 -3.48 7.55
CA ASP A 85 16.78 -2.95 6.17
C ASP A 85 15.83 -3.76 5.27
N LYS A 86 15.55 -5.00 5.66
CA LYS A 86 14.63 -5.91 4.99
C LYS A 86 13.79 -6.66 6.01
N MET A 87 12.54 -6.95 5.68
CA MET A 87 11.66 -7.77 6.51
C MET A 87 10.98 -8.81 5.65
N TYR A 88 10.87 -10.03 6.16
CA TYR A 88 10.18 -11.09 5.43
C TYR A 88 8.68 -11.03 5.68
N ILE A 89 7.89 -11.28 4.64
CA ILE A 89 6.46 -11.55 4.75
C ILE A 89 6.30 -13.04 4.51
N ILE A 90 6.10 -13.79 5.59
CA ILE A 90 5.95 -15.25 5.56
C ILE A 90 4.48 -15.57 5.32
N PHE A 91 4.22 -16.59 4.50
CA PHE A 91 2.90 -17.13 4.26
C PHE A 91 2.95 -18.65 4.03
N ASP A 92 1.81 -19.30 4.22
CA ASP A 92 1.62 -20.71 3.87
C ASP A 92 1.29 -20.85 2.37
N PRO A 93 2.05 -21.64 1.59
CA PRO A 93 1.81 -21.75 0.15
C PRO A 93 0.42 -22.25 -0.23
N GLU A 94 -0.23 -23.02 0.64
CA GLU A 94 -1.59 -23.53 0.45
C GLU A 94 -2.66 -22.43 0.50
N ASP A 95 -2.37 -21.32 1.18
CA ASP A 95 -3.28 -20.19 1.36
C ASP A 95 -3.13 -19.12 0.26
N ASN A 96 -2.25 -19.33 -0.72
CA ASN A 96 -1.92 -18.35 -1.75
C ASN A 96 -3.03 -18.19 -2.83
N ASP A 97 -4.16 -17.62 -2.42
CA ASP A 97 -5.27 -17.23 -3.30
C ASP A 97 -5.21 -15.71 -3.66
N GLU A 98 -6.11 -15.22 -4.51
CA GLU A 98 -6.13 -13.80 -4.92
C GLU A 98 -6.37 -12.83 -3.74
N SER A 99 -7.19 -13.24 -2.77
CA SER A 99 -7.51 -12.45 -1.57
C SER A 99 -6.26 -12.33 -0.69
N PHE A 100 -5.58 -13.46 -0.48
CA PHE A 100 -4.36 -13.51 0.31
C PHE A 100 -3.20 -12.73 -0.35
N ASN A 101 -3.10 -12.78 -1.68
CA ASN A 101 -2.14 -11.96 -2.45
C ASN A 101 -2.34 -10.46 -2.21
N PHE A 102 -3.59 -10.01 -2.09
CA PHE A 102 -3.89 -8.62 -1.74
C PHE A 102 -3.37 -8.27 -0.34
N LEU A 103 -3.59 -9.14 0.66
CA LEU A 103 -3.10 -8.95 2.04
C LEU A 103 -1.57 -8.88 2.12
N MET A 104 -0.87 -9.76 1.39
CA MET A 104 0.59 -9.74 1.29
C MET A 104 1.11 -8.43 0.68
N GLN A 105 0.50 -7.98 -0.43
CA GLN A 105 0.89 -6.73 -1.09
C GLN A 105 0.60 -5.51 -0.20
N LYS A 106 -0.55 -5.49 0.47
CA LYS A 106 -0.94 -4.44 1.41
C LYS A 106 0.05 -4.32 2.57
N THR A 107 0.51 -5.46 3.09
CA THR A 107 1.57 -5.52 4.12
C THR A 107 2.90 -5.00 3.59
N ALA A 108 3.28 -5.38 2.37
CA ALA A 108 4.52 -4.94 1.72
C ALA A 108 4.56 -3.42 1.48
N VAL A 109 3.43 -2.82 1.08
CA VAL A 109 3.30 -1.37 0.93
C VAL A 109 3.46 -0.65 2.27
N GLY A 110 2.88 -1.20 3.34
CA GLY A 110 3.06 -0.72 4.71
C GLY A 110 4.53 -0.65 5.12
N LEU A 111 5.27 -1.75 4.92
CA LEU A 111 6.71 -1.79 5.20
C LEU A 111 7.50 -0.80 4.34
N THR A 112 7.14 -0.67 3.07
CA THR A 112 7.80 0.27 2.15
C THR A 112 7.60 1.73 2.60
N SER A 113 6.47 2.05 3.24
CA SER A 113 6.22 3.38 3.81
C SER A 113 7.22 3.76 4.93
N LEU A 114 7.82 2.76 5.57
CA LEU A 114 8.90 2.89 6.55
C LEU A 114 10.31 2.81 5.94
N SER A 115 10.43 2.77 4.61
CA SER A 115 11.69 2.50 3.90
C SER A 115 12.31 1.13 4.21
N ILE A 116 11.49 0.17 4.64
CA ILE A 116 11.90 -1.23 4.84
C ILE A 116 11.61 -2.00 3.56
N ARG A 117 12.57 -2.80 3.09
CA ARG A 117 12.37 -3.63 1.90
C ARG A 117 11.59 -4.91 2.26
N PRO A 118 10.34 -5.07 1.81
CA PRO A 118 9.61 -6.32 1.99
C PRO A 118 10.20 -7.42 1.10
N VAL A 119 10.25 -8.65 1.62
CA VAL A 119 10.65 -9.85 0.87
C VAL A 119 9.66 -10.96 1.18
N PHE A 120 8.93 -11.45 0.17
CA PHE A 120 8.03 -12.58 0.36
C PHE A 120 8.82 -13.85 0.68
N ALA A 121 8.27 -14.71 1.54
CA ALA A 121 8.85 -15.98 1.93
C ALA A 121 7.75 -17.02 2.21
N CYS A 122 8.02 -18.28 1.92
CA CYS A 122 7.12 -19.37 2.29
C CYS A 122 7.46 -19.91 3.68
N SER A 123 6.47 -20.41 4.40
CA SER A 123 6.65 -21.13 5.67
C SER A 123 7.28 -22.52 5.48
N GLY A 124 7.10 -23.13 4.29
CA GLY A 124 7.60 -24.47 3.95
C GLY A 124 8.00 -24.62 2.48
N GLU A 125 8.68 -25.73 2.16
CA GLU A 125 9.15 -26.04 0.79
C GLU A 125 8.03 -26.56 -0.11
N GLU A 126 7.01 -27.19 0.45
CA GLU A 126 5.91 -27.79 -0.32
C GLU A 126 5.06 -26.69 -0.98
N ASN A 127 4.85 -26.79 -2.30
CA ASN A 127 4.10 -25.84 -3.12
C ASN A 127 4.61 -24.39 -3.10
N CYS A 128 5.83 -24.15 -2.59
CA CYS A 128 6.48 -22.85 -2.66
C CYS A 128 7.10 -22.64 -4.05
N ASP A 129 7.00 -21.41 -4.59
CA ASP A 129 7.68 -21.04 -5.83
C ASP A 129 9.20 -21.09 -5.63
N LEU A 130 9.94 -21.61 -6.63
CA LEU A 130 11.40 -21.82 -6.57
C LEU A 130 12.18 -20.51 -6.39
N ASP A 131 11.58 -19.38 -6.76
CA ASP A 131 12.18 -18.06 -6.65
C ASP A 131 11.92 -17.38 -5.29
N ILE A 132 11.11 -18.00 -4.42
CA ILE A 132 10.74 -17.46 -3.10
C ILE A 132 11.50 -18.23 -2.00
N PRO A 133 12.21 -17.55 -1.08
CA PRO A 133 12.92 -18.23 0.00
C PRO A 133 11.95 -18.84 1.01
N VAL A 134 12.31 -20.01 1.55
CA VAL A 134 11.65 -20.58 2.72
C VAL A 134 12.23 -19.95 4.00
N ARG A 135 11.36 -19.45 4.88
CA ARG A 135 11.73 -18.80 6.15
C ARG A 135 10.80 -19.22 7.27
N ASP A 136 11.37 -19.25 8.46
CA ASP A 136 10.68 -19.47 9.72
C ASP A 136 10.75 -18.21 10.61
N CYS A 137 10.18 -18.28 11.80
CA CYS A 137 10.13 -17.19 12.77
C CYS A 137 11.50 -16.82 13.40
N ASN A 138 12.62 -17.39 12.92
CA ASN A 138 13.95 -17.04 13.40
C ASN A 138 14.54 -15.78 12.72
N SER A 139 13.85 -15.23 11.71
CA SER A 139 14.20 -13.99 11.01
C SER A 139 13.22 -12.87 11.36
N ASP A 140 13.63 -11.61 11.16
CA ASP A 140 12.73 -10.46 11.29
C ASP A 140 11.63 -10.57 10.21
N ALA A 141 10.42 -10.89 10.65
CA ALA A 141 9.34 -11.26 9.75
C ALA A 141 7.96 -10.87 10.27
N ILE A 142 7.02 -10.76 9.34
CA ILE A 142 5.58 -10.78 9.60
C ILE A 142 5.06 -12.07 8.96
N TYR A 143 4.47 -12.94 9.75
CA TYR A 143 3.85 -14.17 9.25
C TYR A 143 2.33 -13.97 9.22
N LEU A 144 1.78 -13.98 8.01
CA LEU A 144 0.35 -14.01 7.77
C LEU A 144 -0.08 -15.47 7.70
N LYS A 145 -0.90 -15.91 8.66
CA LYS A 145 -1.31 -17.30 8.80
C LYS A 145 -2.83 -17.41 8.76
N LYS A 146 -3.38 -18.14 7.79
CA LYS A 146 -4.82 -18.36 7.70
C LYS A 146 -5.24 -19.38 8.75
N ASP A 147 -6.21 -19.01 9.60
CA ASP A 147 -6.75 -19.90 10.62
C ASP A 147 -8.19 -19.49 10.98
N ASN A 148 -8.94 -20.39 11.61
CA ASN A 148 -10.27 -20.07 12.15
C ASN A 148 -10.20 -19.30 13.47
N GLN A 149 -9.02 -19.26 14.12
CA GLN A 149 -8.79 -18.50 15.33
C GLN A 149 -7.99 -17.23 15.02
N SER A 150 -8.55 -16.09 15.44
CA SER A 150 -7.89 -14.80 15.32
C SER A 150 -6.98 -14.56 16.51
N GLU A 151 -5.69 -14.42 16.26
CA GLU A 151 -4.69 -14.11 17.29
C GLU A 151 -3.54 -13.32 16.68
N SER A 152 -2.93 -12.45 17.49
CA SER A 152 -1.66 -11.83 17.14
C SER A 152 -0.67 -12.01 18.30
N TYR A 153 0.54 -12.44 17.98
CA TYR A 153 1.57 -12.69 18.98
C TYR A 153 2.97 -12.60 18.38
N ILE A 154 3.96 -12.55 19.25
CA ILE A 154 5.37 -12.59 18.86
C ILE A 154 5.87 -14.01 19.06
N ASP A 155 6.36 -14.62 17.98
CA ASP A 155 7.11 -15.87 18.03
C ASP A 155 8.56 -15.57 17.62
N ASN A 156 9.47 -15.62 18.58
CA ASN A 156 10.89 -15.27 18.40
C ASN A 156 11.11 -13.88 17.78
N LYS A 157 11.40 -13.78 16.48
CA LYS A 157 11.61 -12.52 15.74
C LYS A 157 10.50 -12.24 14.72
N CYS A 158 9.40 -12.95 14.83
CA CYS A 158 8.28 -12.85 13.92
C CYS A 158 7.05 -12.29 14.62
N LEU A 159 6.41 -11.31 13.99
CA LEU A 159 5.04 -10.94 14.30
C LEU A 159 4.12 -11.91 13.58
N VAL A 160 3.43 -12.79 14.32
CA VAL A 160 2.45 -13.70 13.74
C VAL A 160 1.09 -13.04 13.81
N LEU A 161 0.46 -12.89 12.65
CA LEU A 161 -0.92 -12.44 12.49
C LEU A 161 -1.71 -13.65 11.98
N GLN A 162 -2.63 -14.13 12.81
CA GLN A 162 -3.40 -15.33 12.54
C GLN A 162 -4.88 -14.98 12.47
N GLY A 163 -5.61 -15.50 11.47
CA GLY A 163 -7.05 -15.31 11.34
C GLY A 163 -7.57 -15.65 9.94
N ASP A 164 -8.86 -15.43 9.71
CA ASP A 164 -9.42 -15.48 8.36
C ASP A 164 -9.03 -14.21 7.56
N ASP A 165 -9.39 -14.15 6.27
CA ASP A 165 -9.04 -13.02 5.41
C ASP A 165 -9.51 -11.67 5.97
N ILE A 166 -10.66 -11.64 6.64
CA ILE A 166 -11.25 -10.41 7.21
C ILE A 166 -10.42 -9.96 8.41
N GLU A 167 -10.11 -10.89 9.31
CA GLU A 167 -9.35 -10.60 10.53
C GLU A 167 -7.88 -10.27 10.22
N LEU A 168 -7.27 -10.95 9.25
CA LEU A 168 -5.95 -10.59 8.73
C LEU A 168 -5.95 -9.19 8.12
N ASP A 169 -6.96 -8.82 7.35
CA ASP A 169 -7.07 -7.47 6.77
C ASP A 169 -7.15 -6.39 7.87
N ARG A 170 -7.91 -6.66 8.94
CA ARG A 170 -8.00 -5.79 10.12
C ARG A 170 -6.67 -5.67 10.85
N TYR A 171 -5.93 -6.77 11.02
CA TYR A 171 -4.58 -6.74 11.61
C TYR A 171 -3.60 -5.93 10.75
N ILE A 172 -3.63 -6.11 9.43
CA ILE A 172 -2.75 -5.41 8.50
C ILE A 172 -3.07 -3.91 8.47
N ASP A 173 -4.35 -3.52 8.48
CA ASP A 173 -4.73 -2.11 8.60
C ASP A 173 -4.22 -1.50 9.90
N LYS A 174 -4.43 -2.20 11.03
CA LYS A 174 -3.93 -1.76 12.33
C LYS A 174 -2.41 -1.55 12.31
N LEU A 175 -1.70 -2.51 11.72
CA LEU A 175 -0.25 -2.47 11.59
C LEU A 175 0.21 -1.31 10.71
N ASN A 176 -0.45 -1.09 9.57
CA ASN A 176 -0.14 -0.01 8.65
C ASN A 176 -0.43 1.37 9.26
N TYR A 177 -1.48 1.53 10.07
CA TYR A 177 -1.73 2.77 10.82
C TYR A 177 -0.59 3.09 11.79
N ARG A 178 -0.05 2.07 12.49
CA ARG A 178 1.13 2.22 13.35
C ARG A 178 2.37 2.61 12.56
N PHE A 179 2.60 1.98 11.40
CA PHE A 179 3.70 2.36 10.51
C PHE A 179 3.60 3.81 10.04
N LEU A 180 2.38 4.29 9.82
CA LEU A 180 2.15 5.69 9.48
C LEU A 180 2.28 6.65 10.67
N GLY A 181 2.32 6.15 11.91
CA GLY A 181 2.30 6.97 13.12
C GLY A 181 0.95 7.65 13.36
N ILE A 182 -0.12 7.07 12.82
CA ILE A 182 -1.51 7.49 13.06
C ILE A 182 -2.00 6.89 14.38
N GLU A 183 -1.49 5.72 14.77
CA GLU A 183 -1.78 5.06 16.05
C GLU A 183 -0.51 4.58 16.74
#